data_AF-A0AA36IPS3-F1
#
_entry.id   AF-A0AA36IPS3-F1
#
_cell.length_a   1.000
_cell.length_b   1.000
_cell.length_c   1.000
_cell.angle_alpha   90.00
_cell.angle_beta   90.00
_cell.angle_gamma   90.00
#
_symmetry.space_group_name_H-M   'P 1'
#
loop_
_entity.id
_entity.type
_entity.pdbx_description
1 polymer ?
#
loop_
_entity_poly.entity_id
_entity_poly.type
_entity_poly.pdbx_seq_one_letter_code
_entity_poly.pdbx_strand_id
1 'polypeptide(L)'
;MEQPLLLRSKLSIVYGVNEYEQQLRAKMSQNSELSQLQSLAPDQQGSKADGKSEKGQRAFPTPNKPDPMPHELEFLFTRISVEQMLYMWNVYSALFVAQCSCVLAYCFMLSQGLDWYLATALFGVPMASLMIQNVYILHDVLHGATFPPYEWQKYITHCWADQFSLPWEEIVLEHQRHHASTVDLLVHGEFGWDPASWLYYLQEWTDQWYGWLTVPLVPLWHFMGANDTGALFALMWYCNFPDASGGKCNKDFWTKWMPKRLGHSLFVGSLWACVWLLGTWPLSRPLSEGWRFLLPVTLVCRFGFTVAWTFFTNFNHSHWWNEFLALNPNRSYPMLSSVMAFVLGGRHRFNEMLFHDLHHAFPNAVGALSQRGRFHGWEKVHDAAVEVLSHGLFLPQPEDHQEPPMQKLQHKRSMHLKPST
;
A
#
# COMPACT_ATOMS: atom_id res chain seq x y z
N MET A 1 28.63 30.64 22.73
CA MET A 1 28.79 30.46 21.28
C MET A 1 27.46 29.93 20.77
N GLU A 2 26.54 30.86 20.52
CA GLU A 2 25.19 30.60 20.01
C GLU A 2 25.25 30.60 18.48
N GLN A 3 25.02 29.44 17.87
CA GLN A 3 24.41 29.19 16.55
C GLN A 3 24.66 27.74 16.15
N PRO A 4 23.60 26.89 16.18
CA PRO A 4 23.05 26.39 14.92
C PRO A 4 21.50 26.33 14.89
N LEU A 5 20.80 27.08 15.75
CA LEU A 5 19.34 27.16 15.74
C LEU A 5 18.76 28.03 14.61
N LEU A 6 19.55 28.95 14.05
CA LEU A 6 19.13 29.90 13.02
C LEU A 6 19.20 29.37 11.58
N LEU A 7 19.87 28.23 11.33
CA LEU A 7 19.84 27.59 9.99
C LEU A 7 18.59 26.73 9.76
N ARG A 8 17.84 26.39 10.82
CA ARG A 8 16.51 25.75 10.72
C ARG A 8 15.42 26.69 10.17
N SER A 9 15.70 27.98 9.94
CA SER A 9 14.66 29.02 9.86
C SER A 9 14.46 29.72 8.51
N LYS A 10 14.70 29.07 7.35
CA LYS A 10 14.28 29.67 6.06
C LYS A 10 13.46 28.76 5.15
N LEU A 11 13.61 27.43 5.23
CA LEU A 11 12.75 26.48 4.51
C LEU A 11 11.51 26.05 5.31
N SER A 12 11.58 25.98 6.65
CA SER A 12 10.46 25.55 7.50
C SER A 12 9.31 26.57 7.57
N ILE A 13 9.60 27.86 7.33
CA ILE A 13 8.62 28.95 7.25
C ILE A 13 7.85 28.91 5.92
N VAL A 14 8.48 28.44 4.83
CA VAL A 14 7.87 28.43 3.48
C VAL A 14 6.95 27.22 3.28
N TYR A 15 7.14 26.13 4.03
CA TYR A 15 6.39 24.89 3.88
C TYR A 15 5.51 24.52 5.08
N GLY A 16 5.34 25.37 6.10
CA GLY A 16 4.46 25.07 7.23
C GLY A 16 4.89 23.86 8.07
N VAL A 17 6.17 23.48 8.03
CA VAL A 17 6.70 22.29 8.70
C VAL A 17 6.54 22.38 10.22
N ASN A 18 6.78 23.57 10.80
CA ASN A 18 6.63 23.78 12.24
C ASN A 18 5.16 23.64 12.69
N GLU A 19 4.23 24.12 11.86
CA GLU A 19 2.79 24.00 12.11
C GLU A 19 2.35 22.54 12.03
N TYR A 20 2.83 21.82 11.01
CA TYR A 20 2.58 20.40 10.86
C TYR A 20 3.19 19.58 12.01
N GLU A 21 4.38 19.91 12.50
CA GLU A 21 4.98 19.25 13.67
C GLU A 21 4.12 19.42 14.92
N GLN A 22 3.61 20.63 15.19
CA GLN A 22 2.71 20.88 16.31
C GLN A 22 1.39 20.13 16.15
N GLN A 23 0.81 20.13 14.95
CA GLN A 23 -0.40 19.37 14.63
C GLN A 23 -0.17 17.86 14.77
N LEU A 24 0.99 17.35 14.36
CA LEU A 24 1.34 15.95 14.46
C LEU A 24 1.43 15.54 15.94
N ARG A 25 2.12 16.32 16.78
CA ARG A 25 2.16 16.09 18.23
C ARG A 25 0.76 16.10 18.86
N ALA A 26 -0.07 17.06 18.47
CA ALA A 26 -1.47 17.13 18.91
C ALA A 26 -2.27 15.90 18.44
N LYS A 27 -2.19 15.54 17.15
CA LYS A 27 -2.86 14.37 16.56
C LYS A 27 -2.42 13.06 17.21
N MET A 28 -1.13 12.91 17.50
CA MET A 28 -0.61 11.73 18.23
C MET A 28 -1.14 11.67 19.66
N SER A 29 -1.33 12.81 20.32
CA SER A 29 -1.91 12.88 21.68
C SER A 29 -3.44 12.70 21.72
N GLN A 30 -4.17 13.15 20.70
CA GLN A 30 -5.64 13.15 20.64
C GLN A 30 -6.22 11.88 19.98
N ASN A 31 -5.61 11.38 18.90
CA ASN A 31 -5.95 10.10 18.29
C ASN A 31 -5.18 8.98 18.98
N SER A 32 -5.40 8.80 20.28
CA SER A 32 -4.73 7.77 21.07
C SER A 32 -4.87 6.39 20.42
N GLU A 33 -5.95 6.10 19.70
CA GLU A 33 -6.12 4.82 19.00
C GLU A 33 -5.29 4.69 17.71
N LEU A 34 -5.25 5.68 16.80
CA LEU A 34 -4.39 5.59 15.60
C LEU A 34 -2.90 5.67 15.98
N SER A 35 -2.58 6.48 17.00
CA SER A 35 -1.22 6.54 17.53
C SER A 35 -0.87 5.32 18.37
N GLN A 36 -1.81 4.68 19.09
CA GLN A 36 -1.63 3.35 19.68
C GLN A 36 -1.44 2.32 18.59
N LEU A 37 -2.30 2.26 17.58
CA LEU A 37 -2.19 1.34 16.45
C LEU A 37 -0.86 1.49 15.66
N GLN A 38 -0.25 2.68 15.63
CA GLN A 38 1.09 2.90 15.07
C GLN A 38 2.26 2.69 16.06
N SER A 39 2.06 2.99 17.35
CA SER A 39 3.09 2.84 18.39
C SER A 39 3.17 1.42 18.93
N LEU A 40 2.11 0.65 18.73
CA LEU A 40 2.09 -0.80 18.77
C LEU A 40 2.80 -1.26 17.49
N ALA A 41 4.04 -1.73 17.64
CA ALA A 41 4.75 -2.38 16.55
C ALA A 41 3.93 -3.57 16.04
N PRO A 42 3.91 -3.86 14.73
CA PRO A 42 3.55 -5.18 14.21
C PRO A 42 4.42 -6.28 14.80
N ASP A 43 5.63 -5.92 15.27
CA ASP A 43 6.48 -6.75 16.13
C ASP A 43 5.77 -7.22 17.42
N GLN A 44 4.62 -6.62 17.78
CA GLN A 44 3.82 -6.95 18.97
C GLN A 44 2.30 -7.12 18.75
N GLN A 45 1.72 -6.86 17.57
CA GLN A 45 0.29 -7.14 17.32
C GLN A 45 -0.01 -7.59 15.89
N GLY A 46 0.00 -8.91 15.70
CA GLY A 46 -1.04 -9.63 14.97
C GLY A 46 -1.80 -10.61 15.87
N SER A 47 -1.74 -10.38 17.19
CA SER A 47 -2.09 -11.37 18.18
C SER A 47 -3.32 -11.01 18.98
N LYS A 48 -3.90 -12.00 19.67
CA LYS A 48 -4.52 -11.72 20.98
C LYS A 48 -3.45 -11.04 21.86
N ALA A 49 -3.74 -10.69 23.11
CA ALA A 49 -2.70 -10.16 24.02
C ALA A 49 -1.50 -11.12 24.28
N ASP A 50 -1.35 -12.22 23.53
CA ASP A 50 -0.48 -13.37 23.73
C ASP A 50 0.55 -13.66 22.60
N GLY A 51 0.67 -12.83 21.56
CA GLY A 51 1.68 -12.99 20.49
C GLY A 51 1.39 -14.07 19.43
N LYS A 52 0.14 -14.56 19.28
CA LYS A 52 -0.23 -15.64 18.35
C LYS A 52 -1.11 -15.22 17.17
N SER A 53 -0.92 -15.82 15.99
CA SER A 53 -1.72 -15.56 14.79
C SER A 53 -3.21 -15.93 14.95
N GLU A 54 -4.11 -15.20 14.29
CA GLU A 54 -5.56 -15.36 14.50
C GLU A 54 -6.09 -16.72 14.00
N LYS A 55 -5.64 -17.16 12.83
CA LYS A 55 -6.10 -18.41 12.19
C LYS A 55 -5.31 -19.63 12.64
N GLY A 56 -3.98 -19.51 12.72
CA GLY A 56 -3.09 -20.61 13.10
C GLY A 56 -2.88 -20.76 14.60
N GLN A 57 -3.18 -19.73 15.41
CA GLN A 57 -2.82 -19.64 16.83
C GLN A 57 -1.31 -19.91 17.08
N ARG A 58 -0.47 -19.62 16.08
CA ARG A 58 0.99 -19.85 16.10
C ARG A 58 1.70 -18.60 16.59
N ALA A 59 2.77 -18.76 17.38
CA ALA A 59 3.58 -17.63 17.80
C ALA A 59 4.22 -16.94 16.59
N PHE A 60 4.20 -15.61 16.55
CA PHE A 60 4.91 -14.88 15.51
C PHE A 60 6.43 -15.03 15.70
N PRO A 61 7.20 -15.28 14.64
CA PRO A 61 8.65 -15.28 14.74
C PRO A 61 9.14 -13.87 15.08
N THR A 62 10.24 -13.81 15.82
CA THR A 62 10.88 -12.53 16.14
C THR A 62 11.73 -12.08 14.95
N PRO A 63 11.49 -10.88 14.39
CA PRO A 63 12.32 -10.32 13.33
C PRO A 63 13.78 -10.17 13.78
N ASN A 64 14.73 -10.53 12.90
CA ASN A 64 16.16 -10.47 13.19
C ASN A 64 16.74 -9.11 12.79
N LYS A 65 16.51 -8.10 13.64
CA LYS A 65 17.09 -6.77 13.44
C LYS A 65 18.60 -6.80 13.74
N PRO A 66 19.48 -6.24 12.88
CA PRO A 66 20.89 -6.11 13.20
C PRO A 66 21.14 -5.39 14.53
N ASP A 67 21.88 -6.03 15.44
CA ASP A 67 22.25 -5.48 16.74
C ASP A 67 23.70 -5.91 17.11
N PRO A 68 24.68 -4.98 17.18
CA PRO A 68 24.53 -3.53 16.97
C PRO A 68 24.16 -3.19 15.52
N MET A 69 23.37 -2.13 15.33
CA MET A 69 22.96 -1.65 14.00
C MET A 69 24.17 -1.08 13.23
N PRO A 70 24.51 -1.63 12.04
CA PRO A 70 25.55 -1.04 11.19
C PRO A 70 25.14 0.36 10.71
N HIS A 71 26.10 1.29 10.67
CA HIS A 71 25.85 2.70 10.35
C HIS A 71 25.32 2.87 8.92
N GLU A 72 25.78 2.03 7.99
CA GLU A 72 25.36 1.95 6.61
C GLU A 72 23.91 1.48 6.43
N LEU A 73 23.35 0.75 7.40
CA LEU A 73 21.98 0.23 7.39
C LEU A 73 21.00 1.08 8.21
N GLU A 74 21.49 1.96 9.08
CA GLU A 74 20.68 2.75 10.01
C GLU A 74 19.56 3.53 9.30
N PHE A 75 19.85 4.09 8.12
CA PHE A 75 18.88 4.86 7.34
C PHE A 75 17.63 4.06 6.96
N LEU A 76 17.74 2.73 6.83
CA LEU A 76 16.62 1.86 6.47
C LEU A 76 15.63 1.72 7.62
N PHE A 77 16.14 1.71 8.86
CA PHE A 77 15.36 1.54 10.09
C PHE A 77 15.00 2.87 10.79
N THR A 78 15.48 3.99 10.25
CA THR A 78 15.22 5.32 10.80
C THR A 78 13.85 5.82 10.38
N ARG A 79 13.07 6.35 11.33
CA ARG A 79 11.81 7.03 11.03
C ARG A 79 12.07 8.25 10.15
N ILE A 80 11.22 8.44 9.14
CA ILE A 80 11.33 9.64 8.30
C ILE A 80 11.07 10.91 9.13
N SER A 81 11.74 11.98 8.73
CA SER A 81 11.56 13.31 9.34
C SER A 81 10.18 13.90 9.03
N VAL A 82 9.76 14.89 9.84
CA VAL A 82 8.50 15.63 9.61
C VAL A 82 8.49 16.31 8.23
N GLU A 83 9.64 16.79 7.77
CA GLU A 83 9.79 17.38 6.43
C GLU A 83 9.53 16.35 5.33
N GLN A 84 10.04 15.13 5.49
CA GLN A 84 9.78 14.02 4.57
C GLN A 84 8.31 13.58 4.60
N MET A 85 7.67 13.54 5.77
CA MET A 85 6.24 13.25 5.89
C MET A 85 5.39 14.27 5.13
N LEU A 86 5.67 15.56 5.30
CA LEU A 86 4.97 16.63 4.61
C LEU A 86 5.21 16.56 3.09
N TYR A 87 6.45 16.31 2.66
CA TYR A 87 6.77 16.11 1.25
C TYR A 87 5.92 15.01 0.62
N MET A 88 5.72 13.89 1.33
CA MET A 88 4.89 12.80 0.81
C MET A 88 3.43 13.18 0.63
N TRP A 89 2.84 13.92 1.58
CA TRP A 89 1.49 14.44 1.41
C TRP A 89 1.38 15.43 0.27
N ASN A 90 2.40 16.26 0.05
CA ASN A 90 2.45 17.16 -1.10
C ASN A 90 2.50 16.38 -2.42
N VAL A 91 3.31 15.33 -2.50
CA VAL A 91 3.37 14.42 -3.66
C VAL A 91 2.01 13.74 -3.87
N TYR A 92 1.36 13.29 -2.80
CA TYR A 92 0.05 12.68 -2.86
C TYR A 92 -1.03 13.64 -3.38
N SER A 93 -1.06 14.86 -2.85
CA SER A 93 -2.00 15.90 -3.30
C SER A 93 -1.72 16.32 -4.74
N ALA A 94 -0.45 16.43 -5.14
CA ALA A 94 -0.09 16.70 -6.53
C ALA A 94 -0.56 15.58 -7.47
N LEU A 95 -0.46 14.32 -7.04
CA LEU A 95 -0.99 13.19 -7.78
C LEU A 95 -2.51 13.29 -7.96
N PHE A 96 -3.26 13.58 -6.88
CA PHE A 96 -4.71 13.77 -6.97
C PHE A 96 -5.08 14.90 -7.95
N VAL A 97 -4.37 16.04 -7.88
CA VAL A 97 -4.58 17.15 -8.82
C VAL A 97 -4.30 16.70 -10.25
N ALA A 98 -3.21 15.96 -10.51
CA ALA A 98 -2.89 15.44 -11.83
C ALA A 98 -3.98 14.49 -12.36
N GLN A 99 -4.55 13.63 -11.52
CA GLN A 99 -5.65 12.73 -11.88
C GLN A 99 -6.90 13.53 -12.27
N CYS A 100 -7.28 14.54 -11.47
CA CYS A 100 -8.37 15.45 -11.81
C CYS A 100 -8.10 16.19 -13.12
N SER A 101 -6.88 16.70 -13.33
CA SER A 101 -6.47 17.38 -14.56
C SER A 101 -6.54 16.45 -15.78
N CYS A 102 -6.19 15.16 -15.65
CA CYS A 102 -6.34 14.18 -16.72
C CYS A 102 -7.80 14.01 -17.15
N VAL A 103 -8.73 13.92 -16.19
CA VAL A 103 -10.17 13.83 -16.49
C VAL A 103 -10.68 15.10 -17.18
N LEU A 104 -10.27 16.27 -16.70
CA LEU A 104 -10.63 17.55 -17.34
C LEU A 104 -10.04 17.68 -18.75
N ALA A 105 -8.78 17.27 -18.95
CA ALA A 105 -8.14 17.26 -20.25
C ALA A 105 -8.85 16.32 -21.22
N TYR A 106 -9.32 15.16 -20.75
CA TYR A 106 -10.11 14.24 -21.57
C TYR A 106 -11.44 14.86 -22.02
N CYS A 107 -12.16 15.50 -21.10
CA CYS A 107 -13.37 16.25 -21.42
C CYS A 107 -13.09 17.36 -22.44
N PHE A 108 -12.01 18.12 -22.26
CA PHE A 108 -11.60 19.16 -23.19
C PHE A 108 -11.27 18.60 -24.58
N MET A 109 -10.49 17.53 -24.68
CA MET A 109 -10.18 16.90 -25.99
C MET A 109 -11.45 16.52 -26.75
N LEU A 110 -12.42 15.89 -26.06
CA LEU A 110 -13.69 15.52 -26.67
C LEU A 110 -14.54 16.75 -27.05
N SER A 111 -14.52 17.82 -26.25
CA SER A 111 -15.27 19.05 -26.57
C SER A 111 -14.70 19.79 -27.78
N GLN A 112 -13.39 19.63 -28.05
CA GLN A 112 -12.74 20.16 -29.25
C GLN A 112 -12.98 19.29 -30.51
N GLY A 113 -13.78 18.23 -30.40
CA GLY A 113 -14.08 17.33 -31.51
C GLY A 113 -12.95 16.37 -31.86
N LEU A 114 -12.00 16.14 -30.94
CA LEU A 114 -10.99 15.09 -31.13
C LEU A 114 -11.70 13.73 -31.21
N ASP A 115 -11.23 12.88 -32.11
CA ASP A 115 -11.76 11.52 -32.25
C ASP A 115 -11.78 10.79 -30.90
N TRP A 116 -12.86 10.06 -30.65
CA TRP A 116 -13.10 9.43 -29.36
C TRP A 116 -12.03 8.38 -29.02
N TYR A 117 -11.58 7.58 -29.99
CA TYR A 117 -10.57 6.56 -29.74
C TYR A 117 -9.23 7.21 -29.41
N LEU A 118 -8.85 8.24 -30.17
CA LEU A 118 -7.61 8.98 -29.92
C LEU A 118 -7.64 9.71 -28.57
N ALA A 119 -8.72 10.43 -28.26
CA ALA A 119 -8.89 11.12 -26.98
C ALA A 119 -8.84 10.14 -25.80
N THR A 120 -9.52 8.99 -25.93
CA THR A 120 -9.52 7.93 -24.90
C THR A 120 -8.14 7.31 -24.73
N ALA A 121 -7.36 7.11 -25.80
CA ALA A 121 -6.00 6.59 -25.70
C ALA A 121 -5.05 7.59 -25.01
N LEU A 122 -5.12 8.87 -25.39
CA LEU A 122 -4.31 9.95 -24.82
C LEU A 122 -4.65 10.25 -23.37
N PHE A 123 -5.90 10.02 -22.95
CA PHE A 123 -6.32 10.04 -21.55
C PHE A 123 -5.94 8.76 -20.80
N GLY A 124 -6.20 7.62 -21.43
CA GLY A 124 -6.17 6.30 -20.82
C GLY A 124 -4.80 5.91 -20.31
N VAL A 125 -3.77 6.09 -21.14
CA VAL A 125 -2.39 5.69 -20.80
C VAL A 125 -1.84 6.52 -19.61
N PRO A 126 -1.90 7.87 -19.63
CA PRO A 126 -1.49 8.67 -18.47
C PRO A 126 -2.33 8.39 -17.22
N MET A 127 -3.65 8.32 -17.35
CA MET A 127 -4.53 8.12 -16.18
C MET A 127 -4.31 6.76 -15.52
N ALA A 128 -4.20 5.67 -16.30
CA ALA A 128 -3.86 4.35 -15.77
C ALA A 128 -2.51 4.37 -15.03
N SER A 129 -1.51 5.07 -15.59
CA SER A 129 -0.20 5.24 -14.94
C SER A 129 -0.31 6.00 -13.61
N LEU A 130 -1.15 7.06 -13.55
CA LEU A 130 -1.40 7.81 -12.32
C LEU A 130 -2.15 6.98 -11.26
N MET A 131 -3.00 6.03 -11.66
CA MET A 131 -3.64 5.10 -10.72
C MET A 131 -2.63 4.11 -10.14
N ILE A 132 -1.70 3.61 -10.97
CA ILE A 132 -0.61 2.77 -10.48
C ILE A 132 0.22 3.55 -9.45
N GLN A 133 0.57 4.80 -9.76
CA GLN A 133 1.28 5.65 -8.80
C GLN A 133 0.47 5.91 -7.52
N ASN A 134 -0.86 5.97 -7.60
CA ASN A 134 -1.72 6.20 -6.45
C ASN A 134 -1.56 5.11 -5.40
N VAL A 135 -1.64 3.83 -5.80
CA VAL A 135 -1.46 2.69 -4.88
C VAL A 135 -0.10 2.72 -4.20
N TYR A 136 0.99 2.95 -4.96
CA TYR A 136 2.32 2.98 -4.36
C TYR A 136 2.57 4.18 -3.44
N ILE A 137 2.10 5.38 -3.79
CA ILE A 137 2.23 6.55 -2.92
C ILE A 137 1.28 6.40 -1.72
N LEU A 138 0.14 5.72 -1.87
CA LEU A 138 -0.78 5.39 -0.79
C LEU A 138 -0.11 4.52 0.25
N HIS A 139 0.53 3.46 -0.22
CA HIS A 139 1.35 2.60 0.62
C HIS A 139 2.46 3.39 1.33
N ASP A 140 3.17 4.27 0.61
CA ASP A 140 4.18 5.12 1.24
C ASP A 140 3.56 5.93 2.40
N VAL A 141 2.47 6.66 2.17
CA VAL A 141 1.86 7.52 3.21
C VAL A 141 1.26 6.71 4.35
N LEU A 142 0.70 5.52 4.10
CA LEU A 142 0.23 4.61 5.14
C LEU A 142 1.36 4.23 6.11
N HIS A 143 2.59 4.01 5.61
CA HIS A 143 3.73 3.61 6.44
C HIS A 143 4.49 4.74 7.10
N GLY A 144 4.81 5.81 6.36
CA GLY A 144 5.71 6.85 6.88
C GLY A 144 5.03 8.13 7.30
N ALA A 145 3.84 8.41 6.78
CA ALA A 145 3.20 9.73 6.92
C ALA A 145 1.70 9.62 7.20
N THR A 146 1.26 8.70 8.05
CA THR A 146 -0.17 8.31 8.16
C THR A 146 -1.11 9.45 8.59
N PHE A 147 -0.60 10.51 9.22
CA PHE A 147 -1.42 11.65 9.60
C PHE A 147 -1.35 12.76 8.54
N PRO A 148 -2.45 13.03 7.81
CA PRO A 148 -2.45 14.13 6.85
C PRO A 148 -2.29 15.48 7.54
N PRO A 149 -1.57 16.43 6.91
CA PRO A 149 -1.52 17.82 7.34
C PRO A 149 -2.92 18.41 7.45
N TYR A 150 -3.72 18.27 6.40
CA TYR A 150 -5.07 18.85 6.31
C TYR A 150 -6.15 17.77 6.31
N GLU A 151 -7.26 18.03 7.01
CA GLU A 151 -8.35 17.04 7.15
C GLU A 151 -8.94 16.59 5.82
N TRP A 152 -9.02 17.48 4.82
CA TRP A 152 -9.55 17.15 3.51
C TRP A 152 -8.70 16.11 2.77
N GLN A 153 -7.41 15.97 3.09
CA GLN A 153 -6.52 15.03 2.40
C GLN A 153 -6.88 13.57 2.71
N LYS A 154 -7.64 13.31 3.77
CA LYS A 154 -8.19 11.97 4.08
C LYS A 154 -9.14 11.45 3.01
N TYR A 155 -9.74 12.34 2.22
CA TYR A 155 -10.74 11.97 1.22
C TYR A 155 -10.15 11.67 -0.16
N ILE A 156 -8.93 12.11 -0.44
CA ILE A 156 -8.33 12.04 -1.79
C ILE A 156 -7.48 10.80 -2.04
N THR A 157 -7.35 9.92 -1.06
CA THR A 157 -6.41 8.80 -1.14
C THR A 157 -6.77 7.88 -2.30
N HIS A 158 -7.91 7.24 -2.26
CA HIS A 158 -8.31 6.26 -3.28
C HIS A 158 -9.72 6.56 -3.81
N CYS A 159 -10.08 7.84 -3.89
CA CYS A 159 -11.38 8.28 -4.40
C CYS A 159 -11.61 7.94 -5.88
N TRP A 160 -10.53 7.69 -6.64
CA TRP A 160 -10.58 7.24 -8.03
C TRP A 160 -10.59 5.72 -8.19
N ALA A 161 -10.41 4.96 -7.11
CA ALA A 161 -10.41 3.50 -7.17
C ALA A 161 -11.80 2.95 -7.55
N ASP A 162 -12.87 3.59 -7.08
CA ASP A 162 -14.24 3.18 -7.33
C ASP A 162 -15.23 4.29 -6.95
N GLN A 163 -16.52 4.12 -7.27
CA GLN A 163 -17.59 5.03 -6.85
C GLN A 163 -17.95 4.89 -5.36
N PHE A 164 -17.40 3.88 -4.69
CA PHE A 164 -17.60 3.59 -3.27
C PHE A 164 -16.33 2.95 -2.71
N SER A 165 -15.82 3.43 -1.58
CA SER A 165 -14.57 2.92 -1.01
C SER A 165 -14.45 3.19 0.49
N LEU A 166 -13.39 2.69 1.11
CA LEU A 166 -13.13 2.85 2.54
C LEU A 166 -12.71 4.27 2.92
N PRO A 167 -13.14 4.81 4.07
CA PRO A 167 -12.58 6.06 4.61
C PRO A 167 -11.13 5.86 5.10
N TRP A 168 -10.36 6.95 5.20
CA TRP A 168 -8.94 6.94 5.61
C TRP A 168 -8.65 6.12 6.87
N GLU A 169 -9.45 6.28 7.93
CA GLU A 169 -9.20 5.57 9.17
C GLU A 169 -9.46 4.06 9.08
N GLU A 170 -10.35 3.63 8.18
CA GLU A 170 -10.61 2.21 7.96
C GLU A 170 -9.56 1.57 7.04
N ILE A 171 -9.05 2.29 6.04
CA ILE A 171 -7.91 1.78 5.24
C ILE A 171 -6.64 1.68 6.09
N VAL A 172 -6.39 2.59 7.04
CA VAL A 172 -5.26 2.43 7.98
C VAL A 172 -5.43 1.18 8.85
N LEU A 173 -6.65 0.95 9.36
CA LEU A 173 -6.96 -0.21 10.19
C LEU A 173 -6.87 -1.53 9.41
N GLU A 174 -7.37 -1.53 8.18
CA GLU A 174 -7.30 -2.66 7.27
C GLU A 174 -5.85 -2.99 6.92
N HIS A 175 -5.07 -2.00 6.51
CA HIS A 175 -3.66 -2.15 6.19
C HIS A 175 -2.83 -2.72 7.36
N GLN A 176 -3.16 -2.34 8.59
CA GLN A 176 -2.54 -2.92 9.79
C GLN A 176 -2.90 -4.39 10.00
N ARG A 177 -4.15 -4.77 9.73
CA ARG A 177 -4.58 -6.18 9.78
C ARG A 177 -3.93 -7.00 8.69
N HIS A 178 -3.74 -6.41 7.51
CA HIS A 178 -3.01 -7.03 6.42
C HIS A 178 -1.57 -7.38 6.83
N HIS A 179 -0.84 -6.49 7.53
CA HIS A 179 0.48 -6.85 8.06
C HIS A 179 0.44 -7.96 9.10
N ALA A 180 -0.54 -7.92 10.00
CA ALA A 180 -0.73 -8.95 11.01
C ALA A 180 -0.99 -10.34 10.40
N SER A 181 -1.77 -10.41 9.32
CA SER A 181 -2.10 -11.66 8.63
C SER A 181 -0.97 -12.16 7.73
N THR A 182 -0.12 -11.25 7.22
CA THR A 182 0.96 -11.58 6.28
C THR A 182 2.14 -12.31 6.95
N VAL A 183 2.31 -12.22 8.27
CA VAL A 183 3.38 -12.99 8.94
C VAL A 183 3.15 -14.50 8.82
N ASP A 184 1.90 -14.97 8.91
CA ASP A 184 1.57 -16.38 8.64
C ASP A 184 1.94 -16.77 7.20
N LEU A 185 1.73 -15.87 6.24
CA LEU A 185 2.10 -16.11 4.84
C LEU A 185 3.62 -16.23 4.68
N LEU A 186 4.36 -15.29 5.26
CA LEU A 186 5.82 -15.26 5.15
C LEU A 186 6.49 -16.48 5.78
N VAL A 187 5.92 -17.03 6.84
CA VAL A 187 6.55 -18.13 7.58
C VAL A 187 6.02 -19.47 7.08
N HIS A 188 4.71 -19.59 6.93
CA HIS A 188 4.03 -20.87 6.70
C HIS A 188 3.51 -21.04 5.28
N GLY A 189 3.41 -19.97 4.49
CA GLY A 189 2.77 -20.06 3.17
C GLY A 189 1.25 -20.09 3.26
N GLU A 190 0.67 -19.49 4.30
CA GLU A 190 -0.77 -19.45 4.49
C GLU A 190 -1.19 -18.02 4.82
N PHE A 191 -2.14 -17.46 4.08
CA PHE A 191 -2.70 -16.16 4.46
C PHE A 191 -3.50 -16.28 5.77
N GLY A 192 -3.22 -15.40 6.74
CA GLY A 192 -4.04 -15.23 7.94
C GLY A 192 -5.47 -14.77 7.60
N TRP A 193 -6.31 -14.50 8.60
CA TRP A 193 -7.62 -13.91 8.30
C TRP A 193 -7.43 -12.49 7.76
N ASP A 194 -7.82 -12.31 6.51
CA ASP A 194 -7.85 -11.05 5.77
C ASP A 194 -9.08 -11.15 4.84
N PRO A 195 -9.88 -10.09 4.66
CA PRO A 195 -10.87 -10.04 3.57
C PRO A 195 -10.29 -10.43 2.19
N ALA A 196 -9.00 -10.23 1.98
CA ALA A 196 -8.22 -10.65 0.82
C ALA A 196 -7.86 -12.15 0.81
N SER A 197 -8.19 -12.95 1.83
CA SER A 197 -7.91 -14.40 1.85
C SER A 197 -8.49 -15.15 0.65
N TRP A 198 -9.59 -14.65 0.06
CA TRP A 198 -10.15 -15.19 -1.18
C TRP A 198 -9.23 -15.01 -2.41
N LEU A 199 -8.41 -13.95 -2.43
CA LEU A 199 -7.36 -13.79 -3.45
C LEU A 199 -6.31 -14.88 -3.33
N TYR A 200 -5.95 -15.27 -2.10
CA TYR A 200 -5.05 -16.39 -1.87
C TYR A 200 -5.65 -17.70 -2.40
N TYR A 201 -6.95 -17.92 -2.19
CA TYR A 201 -7.65 -19.05 -2.81
C TYR A 201 -7.61 -18.99 -4.34
N LEU A 202 -7.73 -17.83 -4.99
CA LEU A 202 -7.59 -17.74 -6.46
C LEU A 202 -6.15 -17.99 -6.94
N GLN A 203 -5.14 -17.73 -6.12
CA GLN A 203 -3.75 -17.96 -6.49
C GLN A 203 -3.31 -19.39 -6.23
N GLU A 204 -3.72 -19.95 -5.11
CA GLU A 204 -3.21 -21.20 -4.54
C GLU A 204 -4.35 -22.23 -4.33
N TRP A 205 -5.45 -22.14 -5.11
CA TRP A 205 -6.69 -22.92 -4.91
C TRP A 205 -6.44 -24.41 -4.72
N THR A 206 -5.35 -24.90 -5.31
CA THR A 206 -4.74 -26.17 -4.95
C THR A 206 -3.24 -26.07 -5.18
N ASP A 207 -2.43 -26.39 -4.16
CA ASP A 207 -0.98 -26.71 -4.28
C ASP A 207 -0.69 -27.80 -5.34
N GLN A 208 -1.74 -28.37 -5.93
CA GLN A 208 -1.70 -29.36 -6.97
C GLN A 208 -2.61 -28.95 -8.15
N TRP A 209 -1.97 -28.59 -9.26
CA TRP A 209 -2.45 -28.77 -10.64
C TRP A 209 -3.38 -27.72 -11.29
N TYR A 210 -4.00 -26.77 -10.57
CA TYR A 210 -4.98 -25.85 -11.21
C TYR A 210 -4.70 -24.34 -11.06
N GLY A 211 -3.59 -23.92 -10.44
CA GLY A 211 -3.26 -22.48 -10.29
C GLY A 211 -3.23 -21.71 -11.61
N TRP A 212 -2.85 -22.34 -12.73
CA TRP A 212 -2.88 -21.71 -14.06
C TRP A 212 -4.29 -21.39 -14.58
N LEU A 213 -5.36 -22.00 -14.04
CA LEU A 213 -6.75 -21.69 -14.37
C LEU A 213 -7.29 -20.50 -13.58
N THR A 214 -6.88 -20.37 -12.32
CA THR A 214 -7.44 -19.36 -11.40
C THR A 214 -6.60 -18.10 -11.30
N VAL A 215 -5.27 -18.17 -11.50
CA VAL A 215 -4.37 -17.01 -11.54
C VAL A 215 -4.80 -15.98 -12.61
N PRO A 216 -5.23 -16.36 -13.84
CA PRO A 216 -5.76 -15.41 -14.80
C PRO A 216 -7.05 -14.69 -14.36
N LEU A 217 -7.76 -15.20 -13.35
CA LEU A 217 -8.95 -14.55 -12.79
C LEU A 217 -8.60 -13.47 -11.76
N VAL A 218 -7.37 -13.44 -11.24
CA VAL A 218 -6.93 -12.44 -10.25
C VAL A 218 -7.07 -11.01 -10.77
N PRO A 219 -6.60 -10.65 -11.98
CA PRO A 219 -6.84 -9.32 -12.54
C PRO A 219 -8.33 -9.00 -12.68
N LEU A 220 -9.18 -9.97 -13.06
CA LEU A 220 -10.62 -9.76 -13.19
C LEU A 220 -11.28 -9.49 -11.85
N TRP A 221 -10.89 -10.24 -10.81
CA TRP A 221 -11.36 -10.03 -9.44
C TRP A 221 -10.98 -8.64 -8.94
N HIS A 222 -9.72 -8.26 -9.15
CA HIS A 222 -9.26 -6.91 -8.86
C HIS A 222 -10.01 -5.86 -9.64
N PHE A 223 -10.39 -6.12 -10.89
CA PHE A 223 -11.14 -5.20 -11.75
C PHE A 223 -12.58 -4.98 -11.28
N MET A 224 -13.20 -5.97 -10.64
CA MET A 224 -14.57 -5.88 -10.09
C MET A 224 -14.69 -5.15 -8.75
N GLY A 225 -13.58 -4.73 -8.13
CA GLY A 225 -13.62 -3.89 -6.92
C GLY A 225 -13.13 -4.58 -5.68
N ALA A 226 -12.62 -5.81 -5.79
CA ALA A 226 -12.22 -6.62 -4.64
C ALA A 226 -10.74 -6.47 -4.27
N ASN A 227 -10.13 -5.33 -4.62
CA ASN A 227 -8.87 -4.88 -4.05
C ASN A 227 -9.12 -3.97 -2.85
N ASP A 228 -8.13 -3.77 -1.99
CA ASP A 228 -8.22 -3.09 -0.68
C ASP A 228 -8.82 -1.65 -0.73
N THR A 229 -8.91 -1.08 -1.94
CA THR A 229 -9.44 0.25 -2.21
C THR A 229 -10.78 0.30 -2.95
N GLY A 230 -11.30 -0.84 -3.42
CA GLY A 230 -12.47 -0.92 -4.30
C GLY A 230 -13.81 -1.11 -3.60
N ALA A 231 -14.91 -0.97 -4.35
CA ALA A 231 -16.25 -1.00 -3.78
C ALA A 231 -16.63 -2.38 -3.23
N LEU A 232 -16.34 -3.44 -3.97
CA LEU A 232 -16.65 -4.81 -3.54
C LEU A 232 -15.87 -5.16 -2.27
N PHE A 233 -14.60 -4.77 -2.16
CA PHE A 233 -13.83 -4.91 -0.93
C PHE A 233 -14.42 -4.11 0.22
N ALA A 234 -14.79 -2.85 0.00
CA ALA A 234 -15.41 -2.02 1.04
C ALA A 234 -16.71 -2.65 1.58
N LEU A 235 -17.51 -3.27 0.71
CA LEU A 235 -18.69 -4.04 1.13
C LEU A 235 -18.32 -5.27 1.97
N MET A 236 -17.35 -6.06 1.52
CA MET A 236 -16.87 -7.23 2.29
C MET A 236 -16.32 -6.80 3.66
N TRP A 237 -15.56 -5.71 3.70
CA TRP A 237 -15.02 -5.13 4.93
C TRP A 237 -16.13 -4.64 5.86
N TYR A 238 -17.18 -3.98 5.34
CA TYR A 238 -18.30 -3.55 6.17
C TYR A 238 -19.13 -4.72 6.72
N CYS A 239 -19.29 -5.79 5.95
CA CYS A 239 -19.97 -7.01 6.40
C CYS A 239 -19.19 -7.78 7.47
N ASN A 240 -17.86 -7.67 7.45
CA ASN A 240 -16.97 -8.36 8.38
C ASN A 240 -16.25 -7.38 9.31
N PHE A 241 -16.81 -6.18 9.49
CA PHE A 241 -16.17 -5.14 10.26
C PHE A 241 -15.98 -5.64 11.69
N PRO A 242 -14.79 -5.49 12.29
CA PRO A 242 -14.52 -6.11 13.57
C PRO A 242 -15.47 -5.65 14.67
N ASP A 243 -16.10 -6.65 15.29
CA ASP A 243 -16.81 -6.47 16.54
C ASP A 243 -15.84 -6.08 17.66
N ALA A 244 -16.37 -5.41 18.69
CA ALA A 244 -15.66 -5.28 19.94
C ALA A 244 -15.48 -6.68 20.57
N SER A 245 -14.47 -6.84 21.44
CA SER A 245 -14.16 -8.08 22.14
C SER A 245 -15.45 -8.77 22.67
N GLY A 246 -15.70 -10.00 22.21
CA GLY A 246 -16.86 -10.81 22.63
C GLY A 246 -18.10 -10.72 21.73
N GLY A 247 -17.95 -10.39 20.44
CA GLY A 247 -19.05 -10.49 19.45
C GLY A 247 -20.16 -9.44 19.65
N LYS A 248 -19.81 -8.31 20.27
CA LYS A 248 -20.72 -7.18 20.43
C LYS A 248 -20.41 -6.12 19.39
N CYS A 249 -21.47 -5.54 18.82
CA CYS A 249 -21.35 -4.38 17.93
C CYS A 249 -20.42 -3.33 18.56
N ASN A 250 -19.46 -2.87 17.76
CA ASN A 250 -18.49 -1.86 18.18
C ASN A 250 -19.24 -0.65 18.77
N LYS A 251 -18.95 -0.30 20.03
CA LYS A 251 -19.66 0.78 20.74
C LYS A 251 -19.57 2.13 20.01
N ASP A 252 -18.52 2.30 19.22
CA ASP A 252 -18.26 3.52 18.45
C ASP A 252 -18.83 3.45 17.03
N PHE A 253 -19.57 2.39 16.68
CA PHE A 253 -20.08 2.21 15.32
C PHE A 253 -20.93 3.40 14.85
N TRP A 254 -21.94 3.78 15.64
CA TRP A 254 -22.86 4.86 15.27
C TRP A 254 -22.28 6.26 15.50
N THR A 255 -21.36 6.40 16.44
CA THR A 255 -20.81 7.71 16.85
C THR A 255 -19.54 8.09 16.09
N LYS A 256 -18.76 7.11 15.63
CA LYS A 256 -17.47 7.30 14.95
C LYS A 256 -17.47 6.76 13.53
N TRP A 257 -17.75 5.47 13.35
CA TRP A 257 -17.53 4.80 12.07
C TRP A 257 -18.56 5.18 11.01
N MET A 258 -19.85 5.11 11.35
CA MET A 258 -20.93 5.45 10.41
C MET A 258 -20.83 6.90 9.88
N PRO A 259 -20.63 7.94 10.71
CA PRO A 259 -20.47 9.31 10.20
C PRO A 259 -19.27 9.47 9.26
N LYS A 260 -18.14 8.79 9.54
CA LYS A 260 -16.95 8.83 8.68
C LYS A 260 -17.19 8.16 7.34
N ARG A 261 -17.84 6.99 7.33
CA ARG A 261 -18.24 6.28 6.10
C ARG A 261 -19.16 7.13 5.24
N LEU A 262 -20.15 7.78 5.85
CA LEU A 262 -21.09 8.66 5.15
C LEU A 262 -20.37 9.88 4.57
N GLY A 263 -19.53 10.54 5.36
CA GLY A 263 -18.76 11.70 4.90
C GLY A 263 -17.85 11.36 3.72
N HIS A 264 -17.14 10.24 3.80
CA HIS A 264 -16.29 9.76 2.70
C HIS A 264 -17.11 9.37 1.46
N SER A 265 -18.19 8.62 1.63
CA SER A 265 -19.06 8.20 0.52
C SER A 265 -19.70 9.40 -0.17
N LEU A 266 -20.08 10.44 0.57
CA LEU A 266 -20.59 11.69 0.01
C LEU A 266 -19.52 12.43 -0.80
N PHE A 267 -18.29 12.48 -0.30
CA PHE A 267 -17.16 13.06 -1.04
C PHE A 267 -16.92 12.30 -2.35
N VAL A 268 -16.74 10.98 -2.30
CA VAL A 268 -16.51 10.14 -3.48
C VAL A 268 -17.68 10.26 -4.45
N GLY A 269 -18.91 10.17 -3.97
CA GLY A 269 -20.12 10.36 -4.78
C GLY A 269 -20.17 11.73 -5.45
N SER A 270 -19.78 12.80 -4.76
CA SER A 270 -19.73 14.15 -5.34
C SER A 270 -18.68 14.27 -6.45
N LEU A 271 -17.50 13.66 -6.27
CA LEU A 271 -16.45 13.64 -7.28
C LEU A 271 -16.91 12.92 -8.54
N TRP A 272 -17.52 11.75 -8.41
CA TRP A 272 -18.05 11.00 -9.56
C TRP A 272 -19.29 11.65 -10.19
N ALA A 273 -20.09 12.39 -9.41
CA ALA A 273 -21.13 13.24 -9.96
C ALA A 273 -20.54 14.36 -10.83
N CYS A 274 -19.42 14.97 -10.44
CA CYS A 274 -18.70 15.90 -11.32
C CYS A 274 -18.24 15.22 -12.62
N VAL A 275 -17.69 14.01 -12.55
CA VAL A 275 -17.30 13.23 -13.75
C VAL A 275 -18.52 12.98 -14.66
N TRP A 276 -19.66 12.60 -14.08
CA TRP A 276 -20.90 12.44 -14.85
C TRP A 276 -21.29 13.73 -15.57
N LEU A 277 -21.28 14.88 -14.88
CA LEU A 277 -21.65 16.18 -15.43
C LEU A 277 -20.65 16.68 -16.50
N LEU A 278 -19.37 16.31 -16.42
CA LEU A 278 -18.42 16.56 -17.50
C LEU A 278 -18.79 15.83 -18.78
N GLY A 279 -19.48 14.69 -18.66
CA GLY A 279 -20.03 13.93 -19.78
C GLY A 279 -21.27 14.53 -20.43
N THR A 280 -21.80 15.65 -19.92
CA THR A 280 -23.08 16.22 -20.35
C THR A 280 -22.90 17.60 -20.98
N TRP A 281 -23.01 18.67 -20.20
CA TRP A 281 -23.01 20.05 -20.69
C TRP A 281 -21.78 20.40 -21.53
N PRO A 282 -20.53 20.11 -21.12
CA PRO A 282 -19.36 20.47 -21.92
C PRO A 282 -19.30 19.76 -23.28
N LEU A 283 -19.98 18.61 -23.41
CA LEU A 283 -20.01 17.79 -24.61
C LEU A 283 -21.34 17.90 -25.37
N SER A 284 -22.21 18.84 -24.98
CA SER A 284 -23.56 19.02 -25.56
C SER A 284 -24.42 17.75 -25.54
N ARG A 285 -24.27 16.94 -24.49
CA ARG A 285 -25.06 15.71 -24.27
C ARG A 285 -26.11 15.92 -23.17
N PRO A 286 -27.29 15.28 -23.26
CA PRO A 286 -28.29 15.35 -22.19
C PRO A 286 -27.77 14.67 -20.91
N LEU A 287 -28.38 15.01 -19.76
CA LEU A 287 -27.99 14.45 -18.46
C LEU A 287 -28.03 12.91 -18.42
N SER A 288 -28.96 12.30 -19.17
CA SER A 288 -29.10 10.84 -19.31
C SER A 288 -27.92 10.16 -20.01
N GLU A 289 -27.02 10.91 -20.64
CA GLU A 289 -25.87 10.39 -21.38
C GLU A 289 -24.52 10.62 -20.69
N GLY A 290 -24.49 11.17 -19.47
CA GLY A 290 -23.24 11.37 -18.72
C GLY A 290 -22.42 10.09 -18.50
N TRP A 291 -23.10 8.94 -18.45
CA TRP A 291 -22.46 7.63 -18.37
C TRP A 291 -21.47 7.35 -19.50
N ARG A 292 -21.64 7.95 -20.69
CA ARG A 292 -20.75 7.76 -21.84
C ARG A 292 -19.35 8.31 -21.61
N PHE A 293 -19.21 9.27 -20.70
CA PHE A 293 -17.92 9.80 -20.25
C PHE A 293 -17.45 9.14 -18.96
N LEU A 294 -18.38 8.93 -18.01
CA LEU A 294 -18.10 8.24 -16.75
C LEU A 294 -17.50 6.85 -17.00
N LEU A 295 -18.08 6.06 -17.90
CA LEU A 295 -17.68 4.66 -18.11
C LEU A 295 -16.21 4.54 -18.57
N PRO A 296 -15.73 5.25 -19.61
CA PRO A 296 -14.31 5.24 -19.95
C PRO A 296 -13.39 5.67 -18.80
N VAL A 297 -13.76 6.72 -18.05
CA VAL A 297 -12.98 7.17 -16.88
C VAL A 297 -12.90 6.06 -15.84
N THR A 298 -14.04 5.46 -15.48
CA THR A 298 -14.10 4.33 -14.55
C THR A 298 -13.25 3.17 -15.03
N LEU A 299 -13.42 2.69 -16.27
CA LEU A 299 -12.69 1.53 -16.78
C LEU A 299 -11.17 1.75 -16.78
N VAL A 300 -10.71 2.94 -17.15
CA VAL A 300 -9.29 3.29 -17.12
C VAL A 300 -8.77 3.37 -15.68
N CYS A 301 -9.52 3.99 -14.77
CA CYS A 301 -9.14 4.05 -13.36
C CYS A 301 -9.02 2.65 -12.77
N ARG A 302 -10.05 1.82 -12.97
CA ARG A 302 -10.10 0.42 -12.54
C ARG A 302 -8.94 -0.38 -13.11
N PHE A 303 -8.64 -0.22 -14.40
CA PHE A 303 -7.51 -0.90 -15.04
C PHE A 303 -6.17 -0.59 -14.34
N GLY A 304 -5.87 0.69 -14.08
CA GLY A 304 -4.63 1.06 -13.41
C GLY A 304 -4.53 0.55 -11.97
N PHE A 305 -5.62 0.61 -11.20
CA PHE A 305 -5.69 -0.01 -9.88
C PHE A 305 -5.54 -1.54 -9.95
N THR A 306 -6.17 -2.20 -10.91
CA THR A 306 -6.04 -3.64 -11.14
C THR A 306 -4.60 -4.04 -11.41
N VAL A 307 -3.90 -3.30 -12.29
CA VAL A 307 -2.48 -3.57 -12.57
C VAL A 307 -1.67 -3.44 -11.30
N ALA A 308 -1.83 -2.34 -10.56
CA ALA A 308 -1.09 -2.08 -9.33
C ALA A 308 -1.32 -3.19 -8.30
N TRP A 309 -2.56 -3.49 -7.96
CA TRP A 309 -2.91 -4.52 -6.98
C TRP A 309 -2.51 -5.92 -7.42
N THR A 310 -2.63 -6.26 -8.71
CA THR A 310 -2.13 -7.56 -9.20
C THR A 310 -0.64 -7.74 -8.90
N PHE A 311 0.18 -6.72 -9.10
CA PHE A 311 1.61 -6.81 -8.77
C PHE A 311 1.86 -6.71 -7.25
N PHE A 312 1.16 -5.78 -6.59
CA PHE A 312 1.40 -5.42 -5.20
C PHE A 312 0.93 -6.50 -4.21
N THR A 313 -0.32 -6.97 -4.32
CA THR A 313 -0.89 -7.96 -3.40
C THR A 313 -0.74 -9.39 -3.87
N ASN A 314 -0.60 -9.66 -5.17
CA ASN A 314 -0.69 -11.05 -5.65
C ASN A 314 0.66 -11.59 -6.09
N PHE A 315 1.37 -10.89 -6.98
CA PHE A 315 2.71 -11.35 -7.36
C PHE A 315 3.63 -11.46 -6.14
N ASN A 316 3.71 -10.41 -5.31
CA ASN A 316 4.61 -10.37 -4.15
C ASN A 316 4.36 -11.49 -3.12
N HIS A 317 3.11 -11.90 -2.97
CA HIS A 317 2.68 -12.89 -1.98
C HIS A 317 2.61 -14.33 -2.51
N SER A 318 2.81 -14.54 -3.82
CA SER A 318 2.73 -15.87 -4.43
C SER A 318 3.92 -16.77 -4.08
N HIS A 319 3.68 -18.08 -3.99
CA HIS A 319 4.76 -19.05 -3.79
C HIS A 319 5.80 -19.00 -4.92
N TRP A 320 5.33 -18.96 -6.18
CA TRP A 320 6.20 -18.88 -7.35
C TRP A 320 7.17 -17.69 -7.32
N TRP A 321 6.69 -16.50 -6.96
CA TRP A 321 7.55 -15.32 -6.86
C TRP A 321 8.60 -15.50 -5.76
N ASN A 322 8.19 -16.07 -4.63
CA ASN A 322 9.08 -16.35 -3.52
C ASN A 322 10.14 -17.41 -3.87
N GLU A 323 9.79 -18.44 -4.62
CA GLU A 323 10.74 -19.40 -5.17
C GLU A 323 11.71 -18.73 -6.15
N PHE A 324 11.20 -17.90 -7.06
CA PHE A 324 11.99 -17.14 -8.02
C PHE A 324 13.03 -16.25 -7.33
N LEU A 325 12.63 -15.51 -6.28
CA LEU A 325 13.55 -14.69 -5.48
C LEU A 325 14.61 -15.53 -4.74
N ALA A 326 14.30 -16.78 -4.39
CA ALA A 326 15.26 -17.69 -3.75
C ALA A 326 16.32 -18.24 -4.71
N LEU A 327 16.14 -18.10 -6.03
CA LEU A 327 17.13 -18.51 -7.03
C LEU A 327 18.27 -17.49 -7.21
N ASN A 328 18.03 -16.22 -6.88
CA ASN A 328 19.04 -15.17 -6.96
C ASN A 328 18.99 -14.29 -5.70
N PRO A 329 19.77 -14.65 -4.67
CA PRO A 329 19.79 -13.95 -3.38
C PRO A 329 20.13 -12.45 -3.47
N ASN A 330 20.93 -12.04 -4.46
CA ASN A 330 21.26 -10.64 -4.71
C ASN A 330 20.09 -9.86 -5.34
N ARG A 331 19.02 -10.57 -5.75
CA ARG A 331 17.80 -10.03 -6.36
C ARG A 331 18.07 -9.12 -7.57
N SER A 332 19.17 -9.37 -8.27
CA SER A 332 19.61 -8.55 -9.40
C SER A 332 19.12 -9.16 -10.72
N TYR A 333 18.19 -8.47 -11.38
CA TYR A 333 17.58 -8.91 -12.63
C TYR A 333 17.49 -7.75 -13.63
N PRO A 334 18.57 -7.39 -14.36
CA PRO A 334 18.63 -6.14 -15.12
C PRO A 334 17.48 -5.91 -16.12
N MET A 335 17.10 -6.96 -16.86
CA MET A 335 15.98 -6.91 -17.80
C MET A 335 14.64 -6.78 -17.10
N LEU A 336 14.39 -7.61 -16.08
CA LEU A 336 13.16 -7.56 -15.29
C LEU A 336 13.02 -6.22 -14.57
N SER A 337 14.09 -5.72 -13.93
CA SER A 337 14.11 -4.41 -13.29
C SER A 337 13.79 -3.28 -14.25
N SER A 338 14.24 -3.36 -15.50
CA SER A 338 13.95 -2.33 -16.52
C SER A 338 12.48 -2.39 -16.95
N VAL A 339 11.94 -3.58 -17.19
CA VAL A 339 10.53 -3.78 -17.55
C VAL A 339 9.63 -3.34 -16.40
N MET A 340 9.91 -3.78 -15.17
CA MET A 340 9.12 -3.44 -13.99
C MET A 340 9.23 -1.96 -13.63
N ALA A 341 10.40 -1.33 -13.81
CA ALA A 341 10.51 0.12 -13.64
C ALA A 341 9.62 0.88 -14.63
N PHE A 342 9.47 0.40 -15.86
CA PHE A 342 8.53 1.00 -16.81
C PHE A 342 7.07 0.77 -16.38
N VAL A 343 6.69 -0.48 -16.08
CA VAL A 343 5.31 -0.84 -15.73
C VAL A 343 4.85 -0.18 -14.43
N LEU A 344 5.71 -0.12 -13.41
CA LEU A 344 5.39 0.41 -12.08
C LEU A 344 5.70 1.91 -11.93
N GLY A 345 6.27 2.55 -12.95
CA GLY A 345 6.66 3.96 -12.92
C GLY A 345 7.85 4.28 -12.02
N GLY A 346 8.81 3.36 -11.90
CA GLY A 346 10.13 3.63 -11.34
C GLY A 346 10.80 2.43 -10.65
N ARG A 347 12.14 2.46 -10.57
CA ARG A 347 12.94 1.40 -9.95
C ARG A 347 12.72 1.28 -8.44
N HIS A 348 12.46 2.39 -7.75
CA HIS A 348 12.14 2.38 -6.33
C HIS A 348 10.88 1.57 -6.01
N ARG A 349 9.90 1.50 -6.94
CA ARG A 349 8.69 0.66 -6.77
C ARG A 349 9.00 -0.82 -6.90
N PHE A 350 9.97 -1.17 -7.74
CA PHE A 350 10.36 -2.56 -7.90
C PHE A 350 11.09 -3.10 -6.65
N ASN A 351 11.81 -2.26 -5.90
CA ASN A 351 12.37 -2.67 -4.60
C ASN A 351 11.27 -3.14 -3.62
N GLU A 352 10.06 -2.56 -3.68
CA GLU A 352 8.93 -3.05 -2.90
C GLU A 352 8.59 -4.50 -3.23
N MET A 353 8.62 -4.86 -4.51
CA MET A 353 8.35 -6.23 -4.95
C MET A 353 9.48 -7.19 -4.64
N LEU A 354 10.72 -6.70 -4.79
CA LEU A 354 11.90 -7.51 -4.53
C LEU A 354 12.03 -7.79 -3.04
N PHE A 355 11.73 -6.85 -2.15
CA PHE A 355 11.99 -6.93 -0.71
C PHE A 355 10.74 -6.79 0.15
N HIS A 356 9.60 -7.25 -0.36
CA HIS A 356 8.33 -7.22 0.38
C HIS A 356 8.36 -8.08 1.65
N ASP A 357 9.20 -9.10 1.69
CA ASP A 357 9.45 -9.90 2.90
C ASP A 357 10.11 -9.07 4.01
N LEU A 358 11.10 -8.24 3.66
CA LEU A 358 11.74 -7.32 4.59
C LEU A 358 10.76 -6.26 5.11
N HIS A 359 9.92 -5.74 4.22
CA HIS A 359 8.85 -4.83 4.57
C HIS A 359 7.95 -5.40 5.66
N HIS A 360 7.41 -6.60 5.45
CA HIS A 360 6.47 -7.25 6.36
C HIS A 360 7.10 -7.80 7.64
N ALA A 361 8.41 -8.08 7.63
CA ALA A 361 9.13 -8.39 8.86
C ALA A 361 9.38 -7.15 9.74
N PHE A 362 9.45 -5.95 9.14
CA PHE A 362 9.71 -4.69 9.85
C PHE A 362 8.80 -3.54 9.38
N PRO A 363 7.47 -3.70 9.35
CA PRO A 363 6.55 -2.76 8.70
C PRO A 363 6.55 -1.36 9.32
N ASN A 364 6.87 -1.24 10.61
CA ASN A 364 6.98 0.05 11.29
C ASN A 364 8.40 0.62 11.34
N ALA A 365 9.43 -0.21 11.24
CA ALA A 365 10.82 0.24 11.31
C ALA A 365 11.38 0.54 9.92
N VAL A 366 11.20 -0.40 8.98
CA VAL A 366 11.60 -0.25 7.58
C VAL A 366 10.54 0.50 6.78
N GLY A 367 9.25 0.22 7.03
CA GLY A 367 8.17 0.79 6.23
C GLY A 367 8.26 0.38 4.76
N ALA A 368 7.56 1.08 3.89
CA ALA A 368 7.59 0.79 2.45
C ALA A 368 9.01 0.97 1.87
N LEU A 369 9.54 -0.04 1.18
CA LEU A 369 10.85 0.05 0.52
C LEU A 369 10.83 1.07 -0.60
N SER A 370 9.68 1.25 -1.22
CA SER A 370 9.52 2.24 -2.26
C SER A 370 9.52 3.69 -1.74
N GLN A 371 9.08 3.91 -0.50
CA GLN A 371 9.31 5.17 0.23
C GLN A 371 10.79 5.36 0.53
N ARG A 372 11.47 4.33 1.04
CA ARG A 372 12.91 4.42 1.33
C ARG A 372 13.70 4.75 0.06
N GLY A 373 13.37 4.11 -1.06
CA GLY A 373 14.00 4.34 -2.36
C GLY A 373 13.81 5.78 -2.87
N ARG A 374 12.66 6.39 -2.56
CA ARG A 374 12.37 7.80 -2.91
C ARG A 374 13.29 8.78 -2.20
N PHE A 375 13.66 8.53 -0.94
CA PHE A 375 14.48 9.45 -0.15
C PHE A 375 15.98 9.16 -0.18
N HIS A 376 16.35 7.88 -0.35
CA HIS A 376 17.74 7.44 -0.21
C HIS A 376 18.35 6.90 -1.50
N GLY A 377 17.56 6.81 -2.58
CA GLY A 377 17.96 6.21 -3.84
C GLY A 377 17.66 4.71 -3.89
N TRP A 378 17.29 4.23 -5.07
CA TRP A 378 16.87 2.83 -5.26
C TRP A 378 18.02 1.83 -5.08
N GLU A 379 19.23 2.15 -5.57
CA GLU A 379 20.42 1.28 -5.45
C GLU A 379 20.81 1.09 -3.99
N LYS A 380 20.95 2.19 -3.24
CA LYS A 380 21.31 2.15 -1.82
C LYS A 380 20.33 1.32 -1.00
N VAL A 381 19.02 1.43 -1.27
CA VAL A 381 17.99 0.64 -0.58
C VAL A 381 18.04 -0.82 -0.99
N HIS A 382 18.30 -1.11 -2.27
CA HIS A 382 18.46 -2.47 -2.76
C HIS A 382 19.63 -3.16 -2.04
N ASP A 383 20.80 -2.53 -2.03
CA ASP A 383 22.02 -3.09 -1.43
C ASP A 383 21.85 -3.31 0.08
N ALA A 384 21.29 -2.32 0.79
CA ALA A 384 21.01 -2.44 2.21
C ALA A 384 19.99 -3.56 2.52
N ALA A 385 18.96 -3.73 1.68
CA ALA A 385 17.98 -4.79 1.87
C ALA A 385 18.56 -6.19 1.61
N VAL A 386 19.44 -6.33 0.62
CA VAL A 386 20.21 -7.58 0.39
C VAL A 386 21.07 -7.89 1.62
N GLU A 387 21.76 -6.88 2.17
CA GLU A 387 22.61 -7.05 3.34
C GLU A 387 21.81 -7.51 4.56
N VAL A 388 20.69 -6.85 4.88
CA VAL A 388 19.81 -7.28 5.99
C VAL A 388 19.35 -8.72 5.80
N LEU A 389 18.94 -9.10 4.59
CA LEU A 389 18.51 -10.48 4.32
C LEU A 389 19.65 -11.50 4.42
N SER A 390 20.90 -11.12 4.17
CA SER A 390 22.05 -12.02 4.34
C SER A 390 22.25 -12.48 5.79
N HIS A 391 21.78 -11.68 6.75
CA HIS A 391 21.80 -12.03 8.17
C HIS A 391 20.64 -12.94 8.60
N GLY A 392 19.67 -13.19 7.72
CA GLY A 392 18.43 -13.88 8.04
C GLY A 392 17.34 -12.92 8.49
N LEU A 393 16.11 -13.15 8.01
CA LEU A 393 14.96 -12.28 8.26
C LEU A 393 14.36 -12.41 9.68
N PHE A 394 14.40 -13.62 10.22
CA PHE A 394 13.86 -13.97 11.54
C PHE A 394 14.92 -14.67 12.39
N LEU A 395 14.80 -14.53 13.72
CA LEU A 395 15.67 -15.25 14.66
C LEU A 395 15.43 -16.77 14.56
N PRO A 396 16.47 -17.59 14.82
CA PRO A 396 16.33 -19.04 14.85
C PRO A 396 15.21 -19.47 15.80
N GLN A 397 14.35 -20.37 15.33
CA GLN A 397 13.33 -21.02 16.15
C GLN A 397 13.92 -22.28 16.81
N PRO A 398 13.34 -22.76 17.93
CA PRO A 398 13.80 -23.98 18.61
C PRO A 398 13.85 -25.21 17.68
N GLU A 399 14.81 -26.13 17.91
CA GLU A 399 15.13 -27.27 17.03
C GLU A 399 13.99 -28.29 16.84
N ASP A 400 12.97 -28.27 17.69
CA ASP A 400 11.79 -29.14 17.61
C ASP A 400 10.70 -28.63 16.64
N HIS A 401 10.87 -27.42 16.08
CA HIS A 401 9.98 -26.89 15.06
C HIS A 401 10.35 -27.39 13.65
N GLN A 402 9.43 -28.12 13.02
CA GLN A 402 9.55 -28.44 11.60
C GLN A 402 9.52 -27.14 10.79
N GLU A 403 10.64 -26.80 10.14
CA GLU A 403 10.76 -25.57 9.35
C GLU A 403 9.74 -25.59 8.18
N PRO A 404 8.80 -24.63 8.14
CA PRO A 404 7.81 -24.58 7.07
C PRO A 404 8.44 -24.19 5.72
N PRO A 405 7.75 -24.45 4.59
CA PRO A 405 8.30 -24.25 3.25
C PRO A 405 8.80 -22.82 2.98
N MET A 406 8.06 -21.80 3.40
CA MET A 406 8.44 -20.40 3.18
C MET A 406 9.64 -19.98 4.02
N GLN A 407 9.73 -20.46 5.27
CA GLN A 407 10.91 -20.25 6.10
C GLN A 407 12.17 -20.90 5.49
N LYS A 408 12.05 -22.10 4.89
CA LYS A 408 13.16 -22.73 4.14
C LYS A 408 13.62 -21.86 2.96
N LEU A 409 12.70 -21.28 2.21
CA LEU A 409 13.03 -20.37 1.11
C LEU A 409 13.73 -19.10 1.63
N GLN A 410 13.28 -18.53 2.74
CA GLN A 410 13.93 -17.40 3.39
C GLN A 410 15.35 -17.74 3.87
N HIS A 411 15.52 -18.89 4.50
CA HIS A 411 16.83 -19.37 4.94
C HIS A 411 17.76 -19.59 3.75
N LYS A 412 17.27 -20.22 2.67
CA LYS A 412 18.05 -20.42 1.44
C LYS A 412 18.59 -19.10 0.87
N ARG A 413 17.75 -18.04 0.84
CA ARG A 413 18.16 -16.68 0.41
C ARG A 413 19.29 -16.14 1.29
N SER A 414 19.22 -16.38 2.59
CA SER A 414 20.19 -15.86 3.58
C SER A 414 21.54 -16.60 3.50
N MET A 415 21.52 -17.93 3.36
CA MET A 415 22.71 -18.79 3.37
C MET A 415 23.61 -18.61 2.13
N HIS A 416 23.05 -18.31 0.96
CA HIS A 416 23.83 -18.16 -0.28
C HIS A 416 24.58 -16.82 -0.35
N LEU A 417 24.29 -15.88 0.56
CA LEU A 417 24.97 -14.58 0.64
C LEU A 417 26.15 -14.58 1.62
N LYS A 418 26.24 -15.57 2.52
CA LYS A 418 27.42 -15.73 3.35
C LYS A 418 28.58 -16.17 2.46
N PRO A 419 29.72 -15.43 2.42
CA PRO A 419 30.92 -15.96 1.82
C PRO A 419 31.23 -17.29 2.49
N SER A 420 31.54 -18.31 1.69
CA SER A 420 32.10 -19.56 2.22
C SER A 420 33.38 -19.19 2.97
N THR A 421 33.30 -19.16 4.30
CA THR A 421 34.44 -18.86 5.18
C THR A 421 35.52 -19.91 5.03
#